data_AF-A0A382F8Z3-F1
#
_entry.id   AF-A0A382F8Z3-F1
#
_cell.length_a   1.000
_cell.length_b   1.000
_cell.length_c   1.000
_cell.angle_alpha   90.00
_cell.angle_beta   90.00
_cell.angle_gamma   90.00
#
_symmetry.space_group_name_H-M   'P 1'
#
loop_
_entity.id
_entity.type
_entity.pdbx_description
1 polymer ?
#
loop_
_entity_poly.entity_id
_entity_poly.type
_entity_poly.pdbx_seq_one_letter_code
_entity_poly.pdbx_strand_id
1 'polypeptide(L)'
;VLDSTDEKIAGSGLPNLERKSEVYRETSETQISLKLNVDGSGSSDVQTGVGFLDHMLELFAKHGFFDLELKAVGDLQVDDHHTVEDVGICLGDAFRQAVSDKSGIRRFGNFEMPMYEALAKITLDFCGRPFLVYNTPLTNERIGTFDVELV
;
A
#
# COMPACT_ATOMS: atom_id res chain seq x y z
N VAL A 1 -34.52 41.65 -12.39
CA VAL A 1 -33.55 41.73 -11.27
C VAL A 1 -32.79 40.43 -11.27
N LEU A 2 -31.50 40.50 -11.58
CA LEU A 2 -30.56 39.39 -11.52
C LEU A 2 -30.26 39.09 -10.05
N ASP A 3 -30.22 37.81 -9.70
CA ASP A 3 -29.53 37.24 -8.54
C ASP A 3 -29.30 35.75 -8.90
N SER A 4 -28.24 35.30 -9.57
CA SER A 4 -26.78 35.29 -9.31
C SER A 4 -26.37 34.62 -8.00
N THR A 5 -25.70 33.46 -8.15
CA THR A 5 -24.85 32.72 -7.18
C THR A 5 -25.64 31.95 -6.10
N ASP A 6 -25.65 30.61 -6.03
CA ASP A 6 -24.51 29.69 -6.06
C ASP A 6 -24.81 28.38 -6.82
N GLU A 7 -24.43 28.32 -8.09
CA GLU A 7 -24.04 27.05 -8.70
C GLU A 7 -22.67 26.67 -8.10
N LYS A 8 -22.67 25.78 -7.11
CA LYS A 8 -21.46 25.04 -6.78
C LYS A 8 -21.10 24.21 -7.99
N ILE A 9 -20.13 24.74 -8.74
CA ILE A 9 -19.37 24.10 -9.79
C ILE A 9 -19.06 22.68 -9.34
N ALA A 10 -19.77 21.71 -9.92
CA ALA A 10 -19.35 20.33 -9.92
C ALA A 10 -17.96 20.34 -10.57
N GLY A 11 -16.92 20.13 -9.76
CA GLY A 11 -15.57 19.97 -10.25
C GLY A 11 -15.61 18.94 -11.37
N SER A 12 -15.26 19.37 -12.57
CA SER A 12 -15.11 18.55 -13.75
C SER A 12 -13.94 17.59 -13.55
N GLY A 13 -14.14 16.57 -12.73
CA GLY A 13 -13.20 15.47 -12.58
C GLY A 13 -13.41 14.53 -13.75
N LEU A 14 -12.69 14.76 -14.85
CA LEU A 14 -12.40 13.65 -15.76
C LEU A 14 -11.90 12.49 -14.89
N PRO A 15 -12.41 11.25 -15.06
CA PRO A 15 -11.90 10.12 -14.29
C PRO A 15 -10.38 10.10 -14.46
N ASN A 16 -9.66 9.91 -13.35
CA ASN A 16 -8.21 9.77 -13.41
C ASN A 16 -7.92 8.58 -14.32
N LEU A 17 -7.54 8.86 -15.57
CA LEU A 17 -7.31 7.84 -16.60
C LEU A 17 -6.15 6.92 -16.20
N GLU A 18 -5.29 7.38 -15.30
CA GLU A 18 -4.17 6.63 -14.76
C GLU A 18 -4.38 6.37 -13.27
N ARG A 19 -4.37 5.10 -12.84
CA ARG A 19 -4.50 4.72 -11.42
C ARG A 19 -3.16 4.90 -10.70
N LYS A 20 -2.80 6.18 -10.51
CA LYS A 20 -1.56 6.62 -9.86
C LYS A 20 -1.84 7.46 -8.62
N SER A 21 -0.90 7.45 -7.68
CA SER A 21 -0.95 8.26 -6.46
C SER A 21 0.44 8.59 -5.97
N GLU A 22 0.56 9.74 -5.30
CA GLU A 22 1.74 10.12 -4.52
C GLU A 22 1.31 10.44 -3.09
N VAL A 23 2.02 9.87 -2.11
CA VAL A 23 1.76 10.05 -0.70
C VAL A 23 3.05 10.53 -0.04
N TYR A 24 2.92 11.61 0.73
CA TYR A 24 3.96 12.05 1.65
C TYR A 24 3.38 12.09 3.06
N ARG A 25 4.08 11.48 4.02
CA ARG A 25 3.70 11.44 5.43
C ARG A 25 4.91 11.68 6.31
N GLU A 26 4.73 12.49 7.33
CA GLU A 26 5.79 12.84 8.28
C GLU A 26 5.21 12.88 9.69
N THR A 27 5.88 12.19 10.62
CA THR A 27 5.60 12.17 12.05
C THR A 27 6.88 12.46 12.83
N SER A 28 6.83 12.35 14.15
CA SER A 28 8.05 12.37 14.98
C SER A 28 8.91 11.12 14.82
N GLU A 29 8.35 10.02 14.31
CA GLU A 29 9.00 8.70 14.23
C GLU A 29 9.48 8.41 12.80
N THR A 30 8.72 8.83 11.78
CA THR A 30 9.00 8.49 10.38
C THR A 30 8.79 9.65 9.41
N GLN A 31 9.52 9.61 8.29
CA GLN A 31 9.30 10.42 7.10
C GLN A 31 9.23 9.49 5.88
N ILE A 32 8.11 9.51 5.17
CA ILE A 32 7.81 8.58 4.08
C ILE A 32 7.37 9.33 2.83
N SER A 33 7.98 9.00 1.70
CA SER A 33 7.57 9.39 0.36
C SER A 33 7.27 8.15 -0.46
N LEU A 34 6.08 8.07 -1.05
CA LEU A 34 5.62 6.90 -1.79
C LEU A 34 4.92 7.34 -3.08
N LYS A 35 5.30 6.74 -4.21
CA LYS A 35 4.59 6.84 -5.49
C LYS A 35 4.17 5.45 -5.94
N LEU A 36 2.92 5.34 -6.37
CA LEU A 36 2.33 4.09 -6.81
C LEU A 36 1.67 4.28 -8.17
N ASN A 37 1.94 3.37 -9.09
CA ASN A 37 1.16 3.12 -10.30
C ASN A 37 0.54 1.72 -10.22
N VAL A 38 -0.79 1.65 -10.13
CA VAL A 38 -1.52 0.37 -10.02
C VAL A 38 -1.57 -0.36 -11.37
N ASP A 39 -1.46 0.36 -12.48
CA ASP A 39 -1.37 -0.16 -13.85
C ASP A 39 0.09 -0.16 -14.32
N GLY A 40 0.97 -0.79 -13.54
CA GLY A 40 2.41 -0.77 -13.77
C GLY A 40 2.95 -1.98 -14.53
N SER A 41 4.26 -2.11 -14.47
CA SER A 41 5.07 -3.17 -15.09
C SER A 41 5.70 -4.12 -14.05
N GLY A 42 5.56 -3.80 -12.76
CA GLY A 42 6.25 -4.49 -11.67
C GLY A 42 7.62 -3.90 -11.34
N SER A 43 7.85 -2.61 -11.64
CA SER A 43 9.09 -1.90 -11.31
C SER A 43 9.09 -1.44 -9.85
N SER A 44 10.23 -1.49 -9.16
CA SER A 44 10.32 -1.04 -7.78
C SER A 44 11.65 -0.34 -7.47
N ASP A 45 11.58 0.75 -6.70
CA ASP A 45 12.69 1.39 -6.00
C ASP A 45 12.25 1.59 -4.55
N VAL A 46 12.60 0.64 -3.68
CA VAL A 46 12.13 0.57 -2.28
C VAL A 46 13.31 0.68 -1.33
N GLN A 47 13.23 1.65 -0.42
CA GLN A 47 14.27 1.99 0.54
C GLN A 47 13.61 2.33 1.88
N THR A 48 13.25 1.32 2.68
CA THR A 48 12.67 1.52 4.02
C THR A 48 13.72 1.55 5.13
N GLY A 49 14.92 1.00 4.85
CA GLY A 49 15.93 0.72 5.87
C GLY A 49 15.73 -0.63 6.56
N VAL A 50 14.58 -1.29 6.36
CA VAL A 50 14.26 -2.63 6.88
C VAL A 50 14.35 -3.64 5.74
N GLY A 51 15.49 -4.33 5.62
CA GLY A 51 15.79 -5.13 4.42
C GLY A 51 14.80 -6.26 4.11
N PHE A 52 14.17 -6.87 5.13
CA PHE A 52 13.14 -7.87 4.89
C PHE A 52 11.84 -7.26 4.33
N LEU A 53 11.43 -6.09 4.85
CA LEU A 53 10.28 -5.36 4.33
C LEU A 53 10.54 -4.88 2.89
N ASP A 54 11.75 -4.37 2.61
CA ASP A 54 12.15 -3.97 1.25
C ASP A 54 11.95 -5.14 0.27
N HIS A 55 12.46 -6.33 0.64
CA HIS A 55 12.30 -7.53 -0.18
C HIS A 55 10.83 -7.93 -0.40
N MET A 56 9.99 -7.84 0.64
CA MET A 56 8.56 -8.15 0.52
C MET A 56 7.84 -7.15 -0.40
N LEU A 57 8.20 -5.87 -0.35
CA LEU A 57 7.60 -4.82 -1.18
C LEU A 57 8.07 -4.89 -2.64
N GLU A 58 9.31 -5.30 -2.89
CA GLU A 58 9.79 -5.62 -4.24
C GLU A 58 8.99 -6.77 -4.87
N LEU A 59 8.78 -7.86 -4.11
CA LEU A 59 7.95 -8.99 -4.56
C LEU A 59 6.49 -8.57 -4.77
N PHE A 60 5.96 -7.73 -3.86
CA PHE A 60 4.62 -7.16 -3.97
C PHE A 60 4.45 -6.36 -5.27
N ALA A 61 5.38 -5.46 -5.59
CA ALA A 61 5.37 -4.71 -6.83
C ALA A 61 5.48 -5.66 -8.04
N LYS A 62 6.44 -6.59 -8.00
CA LYS A 62 6.72 -7.51 -9.11
C LYS A 62 5.54 -8.39 -9.49
N HIS A 63 4.87 -8.98 -8.49
CA HIS A 63 3.77 -9.91 -8.72
C HIS A 63 2.40 -9.25 -8.80
N GLY A 64 2.26 -8.04 -8.25
CA GLY A 64 1.08 -7.19 -8.41
C GLY A 64 1.05 -6.41 -9.73
N PHE A 65 2.15 -6.38 -10.48
CA PHE A 65 2.36 -5.49 -11.63
C PHE A 65 2.19 -4.01 -11.26
N PHE A 66 2.67 -3.63 -10.08
CA PHE A 66 2.68 -2.24 -9.64
C PHE A 66 4.03 -1.61 -9.94
N ASP A 67 4.05 -0.33 -10.30
CA ASP A 67 5.29 0.44 -10.20
C ASP A 67 5.30 1.17 -8.85
N LEU A 68 6.31 0.93 -8.03
CA LEU A 68 6.41 1.42 -6.66
C LEU A 68 7.75 2.15 -6.43
N GLU A 69 7.70 3.45 -6.12
CA GLU A 69 8.84 4.19 -5.56
C GLU A 69 8.51 4.45 -4.09
N LEU A 70 9.34 3.99 -3.16
CA LEU A 70 9.11 4.16 -1.73
C LEU A 70 10.41 4.45 -1.01
N LYS A 71 10.46 5.59 -0.31
CA LYS A 71 11.54 5.96 0.60
C LYS A 71 10.97 6.21 1.97
N ALA A 72 11.51 5.53 2.97
CA ALA A 72 11.19 5.78 4.37
C ALA A 72 12.48 6.04 5.16
N VAL A 73 12.42 7.02 6.05
CA VAL A 73 13.41 7.27 7.09
C VAL A 73 12.67 7.17 8.41
N GLY A 74 12.95 6.13 9.18
CA GLY A 74 12.34 5.91 10.48
C GLY A 74 13.36 5.77 11.61
N ASP A 75 12.87 5.65 12.83
CA ASP A 75 13.62 5.57 14.06
C ASP A 75 14.13 4.16 14.39
N LEU A 76 14.76 3.49 13.42
CA LEU A 76 15.21 2.09 13.47
C LEU A 76 16.15 1.73 14.63
N GLN A 77 16.68 2.72 15.34
CA GLN A 77 17.41 2.51 16.60
C GLN A 77 16.50 2.08 17.78
N VAL A 78 15.19 2.33 17.69
CA VAL A 78 14.18 1.88 18.65
C VAL A 78 13.82 0.44 18.31
N ASP A 79 13.14 0.24 17.18
CA ASP A 79 12.86 -1.03 16.50
C ASP A 79 12.32 -0.76 15.08
N ASP A 80 11.86 -1.79 14.38
CA ASP A 80 11.30 -1.68 13.03
C ASP A 80 9.81 -1.26 13.01
N HIS A 81 9.13 -1.19 14.16
CA HIS A 81 7.67 -1.13 14.28
C HIS A 81 7.08 0.10 13.58
N HIS A 82 7.52 1.30 13.97
CA HIS A 82 6.96 2.54 13.41
C HIS A 82 7.20 2.63 11.90
N THR A 83 8.36 2.18 11.43
CA THR A 83 8.68 2.18 10.01
C THR A 83 7.76 1.24 9.23
N VAL A 84 7.57 0.01 9.71
CA VAL A 84 6.68 -0.97 9.06
C VAL A 84 5.23 -0.50 9.07
N GLU A 85 4.73 -0.05 10.22
CA GLU A 85 3.35 0.44 10.36
C GLU A 85 3.08 1.62 9.43
N ASP A 86 3.93 2.64 9.48
CA ASP A 86 3.72 3.87 8.72
C ASP A 86 3.87 3.65 7.20
N VAL A 87 4.75 2.73 6.78
CA VAL A 87 4.80 2.25 5.39
C VAL A 87 3.49 1.59 4.98
N GLY A 88 2.93 0.73 5.84
CA GLY A 88 1.63 0.10 5.63
C GLY A 88 0.49 1.11 5.49
N ILE A 89 0.46 2.14 6.35
CA ILE A 89 -0.50 3.24 6.29
C ILE A 89 -0.37 4.00 4.96
N CYS A 90 0.85 4.39 4.58
CA CYS A 90 1.11 5.10 3.33
C CYS A 90 0.71 4.28 2.09
N LEU A 91 0.98 2.97 2.08
CA LEU A 91 0.55 2.05 1.01
C LEU A 91 -0.98 1.99 0.92
N GLY A 92 -1.67 1.86 2.05
CA GLY A 92 -3.13 1.86 2.10
C GLY A 92 -3.72 3.15 1.53
N ASP A 93 -3.16 4.30 1.90
CA ASP A 93 -3.57 5.60 1.37
C ASP A 93 -3.27 5.76 -0.12
N ALA A 94 -2.14 5.25 -0.60
CA ALA A 94 -1.78 5.26 -2.01
C ALA A 94 -2.80 4.47 -2.84
N PHE A 95 -3.14 3.24 -2.44
CA PHE A 95 -4.17 2.46 -3.12
C PHE A 95 -5.54 3.14 -3.08
N ARG A 96 -5.91 3.74 -1.95
CA ARG A 96 -7.19 4.47 -1.81
C ARG A 96 -7.26 5.63 -2.80
N GLN A 97 -6.17 6.39 -2.95
CA GLN A 97 -6.09 7.51 -3.89
C GLN A 97 -6.07 7.04 -5.35
N ALA A 98 -5.26 6.04 -5.67
CA ALA A 98 -5.08 5.53 -7.03
C ALA A 98 -6.35 4.87 -7.59
N VAL A 99 -7.14 4.19 -6.75
CA VAL A 99 -8.39 3.51 -7.15
C VAL A 99 -9.60 4.46 -7.15
N SER A 100 -9.49 5.63 -6.51
CA SER A 100 -10.49 6.71 -6.53
C SER A 100 -11.93 6.22 -6.23
N ASP A 101 -12.88 6.41 -7.16
CA ASP A 101 -14.29 6.06 -7.03
C ASP A 101 -14.59 4.56 -7.16
N LYS A 102 -13.56 3.73 -7.41
CA LYS A 102 -13.66 2.27 -7.59
C LYS A 102 -14.56 1.88 -8.76
N SER A 103 -14.82 2.79 -9.70
CA SER A 103 -15.59 2.47 -10.89
C SER A 103 -14.75 1.62 -11.85
N GLY A 104 -15.40 0.64 -12.51
CA GLY A 104 -14.76 -0.18 -13.54
C GLY A 104 -13.73 -1.22 -13.07
N ILE A 105 -13.43 -1.34 -11.76
CA ILE A 105 -12.51 -2.35 -11.25
C ILE A 105 -13.17 -3.71 -11.02
N ARG A 106 -12.36 -4.77 -11.03
CA ARG A 106 -12.76 -6.05 -10.42
C ARG A 106 -12.75 -5.88 -8.90
N ARG A 107 -13.93 -5.66 -8.33
CA ARG A 107 -14.09 -5.41 -6.89
C ARG A 107 -13.62 -6.57 -6.00
N PHE A 108 -13.90 -7.79 -6.42
CA PHE A 108 -13.55 -9.01 -5.69
C PHE A 108 -12.38 -9.72 -6.38
N GLY A 109 -11.45 -10.25 -5.59
CA GLY A 109 -10.34 -11.04 -6.09
C GLY A 109 -9.90 -12.08 -5.07
N ASN A 110 -9.35 -13.19 -5.55
CA ASN A 110 -8.71 -14.19 -4.73
C ASN A 110 -7.43 -14.68 -5.42
N PHE A 111 -6.45 -15.07 -4.62
CA PHE A 111 -5.18 -15.58 -5.13
C PHE A 111 -4.57 -16.56 -4.13
N GLU A 112 -3.89 -17.58 -4.65
CA GLU A 112 -3.15 -18.56 -3.85
C GLU A 112 -1.71 -18.65 -4.38
N MET A 113 -0.73 -18.57 -3.48
CA MET A 113 0.70 -18.63 -3.82
C MET A 113 1.39 -19.74 -3.03
N PRO A 114 1.92 -20.79 -3.70
CA PRO A 114 2.77 -21.76 -3.04
C PRO A 114 4.22 -21.27 -2.96
N MET A 115 4.90 -21.58 -1.86
CA MET A 115 6.34 -21.44 -1.71
C MET A 115 6.87 -22.60 -0.87
N TYR A 116 7.53 -23.56 -1.53
CA TYR A 116 7.89 -24.84 -0.91
C TYR A 116 6.70 -25.53 -0.23
N GLU A 117 6.76 -25.81 1.07
CA GLU A 117 5.69 -26.43 1.86
C GLU A 117 4.58 -25.44 2.29
N ALA A 118 4.81 -24.13 2.13
CA ALA A 118 3.85 -23.09 2.52
C ALA A 118 2.87 -22.78 1.39
N LEU A 119 1.63 -22.45 1.77
CA LEU A 119 0.58 -21.98 0.86
C LEU A 119 -0.10 -20.75 1.46
N ALA A 120 0.11 -19.60 0.83
CA ALA A 120 -0.59 -18.36 1.18
C ALA A 120 -1.88 -18.23 0.37
N LYS A 121 -2.97 -17.80 1.02
CA LYS A 121 -4.27 -17.55 0.37
C LYS A 121 -4.78 -16.18 0.76
N ILE A 122 -5.18 -15.39 -0.23
CA ILE A 122 -5.73 -14.05 -0.04
C ILE A 122 -7.09 -13.97 -0.73
N THR A 123 -8.07 -13.36 -0.06
CA THR A 123 -9.36 -12.97 -0.65
C THR A 123 -9.61 -11.51 -0.31
N LEU A 124 -9.89 -10.69 -1.32
CA LEU A 124 -10.03 -9.24 -1.21
C LEU A 124 -11.40 -8.77 -1.72
N ASP A 125 -11.98 -7.80 -1.01
CA ASP A 125 -13.16 -7.03 -1.43
C ASP A 125 -12.85 -5.53 -1.31
N PHE A 126 -12.76 -4.84 -2.44
CA PHE A 126 -12.68 -3.38 -2.49
C PHE A 126 -14.04 -2.72 -2.16
N CYS A 127 -14.55 -2.93 -0.94
CA CYS A 127 -15.88 -2.45 -0.51
C CYS A 127 -15.88 -1.10 0.20
N GLY A 128 -14.72 -0.56 0.55
CA GLY A 128 -14.62 0.68 1.33
C GLY A 128 -14.97 0.56 2.82
N ARG A 129 -15.08 -0.65 3.36
CA ARG A 129 -15.14 -0.89 4.81
C ARG A 129 -13.84 -1.59 5.22
N PRO A 130 -13.00 -0.97 6.06
CA PRO A 130 -11.73 -1.58 6.46
C PRO A 130 -12.01 -2.78 7.36
N PHE A 131 -11.43 -3.93 7.02
CA PHE A 131 -11.49 -5.15 7.81
C PHE A 131 -10.36 -6.09 7.38
N LEU A 132 -9.76 -6.80 8.33
CA LEU A 132 -8.71 -7.77 8.10
C LEU A 132 -9.01 -9.04 8.90
N VAL A 133 -9.00 -10.18 8.23
CA VAL A 133 -8.93 -11.50 8.88
C VAL A 133 -7.55 -12.05 8.60
N TYR A 134 -6.74 -12.15 9.64
CA TYR A 134 -5.37 -12.61 9.53
C TYR A 134 -5.23 -13.98 10.22
N ASN A 135 -5.12 -15.03 9.40
CA ASN A 135 -5.07 -16.42 9.86
C ASN A 135 -3.71 -17.05 9.51
N THR A 136 -2.62 -16.38 9.92
CA THR A 136 -1.26 -16.84 9.68
C THR A 136 -0.64 -17.28 11.01
N PRO A 137 -0.24 -18.55 11.17
CA PRO A 137 0.48 -18.98 12.36
C PRO A 137 1.90 -18.40 12.35
N LEU A 138 2.14 -17.40 13.20
CA LEU A 138 3.45 -16.81 13.41
C LEU A 138 4.23 -17.67 14.41
N THR A 139 4.97 -18.67 13.93
CA THR A 139 5.64 -19.66 14.80
C THR A 139 7.04 -19.26 15.24
N ASN A 140 7.66 -18.33 14.53
CA ASN A 140 9.01 -17.85 14.80
C ASN A 140 8.92 -16.43 15.37
N GLU A 141 9.86 -16.06 16.23
CA GLU A 141 9.97 -14.68 16.72
C GLU A 141 10.53 -13.75 15.63
N ARG A 142 11.50 -14.23 14.84
CA ARG A 142 12.26 -13.42 13.87
C ARG A 142 12.54 -14.12 12.54
N ILE A 143 12.68 -13.33 11.48
CA ILE A 143 13.28 -13.71 10.19
C ILE A 143 14.51 -12.82 9.95
N GLY A 144 15.70 -13.37 10.14
CA GLY A 144 16.93 -12.56 10.14
C GLY A 144 16.91 -11.58 11.31
N THR A 145 16.82 -10.28 11.01
CA THR A 145 16.67 -9.21 12.02
C THR A 145 15.24 -8.72 12.19
N PHE A 146 14.31 -9.15 11.34
CA PHE A 146 12.94 -8.67 11.30
C PHE A 146 12.06 -9.42 12.31
N ASP A 147 11.32 -8.68 13.13
CA ASP A 147 10.35 -9.24 14.07
C ASP A 147 9.10 -9.73 13.33
N VAL A 148 8.78 -11.01 13.47
CA VAL A 148 7.70 -11.67 12.68
C VAL A 148 6.32 -11.16 13.04
N GLU A 149 6.14 -10.59 14.23
CA GLU A 149 4.89 -9.95 14.63
C GLU A 149 4.52 -8.72 13.79
N LEU A 150 5.48 -8.18 13.02
CA LEU A 150 5.28 -7.03 12.13
C LEU A 150 4.75 -7.42 10.75
N VAL A 151 4.56 -8.72 10.46
CA VAL A 151 3.96 -9.24 9.22
C VAL A 151 2.43 -9.25 9.30
#